data_AF-K2N1J4-F1
#
_entry.id   AF-K2N1J4-F1
#
_cell.length_a   1.000
_cell.length_b   1.000
_cell.length_c   1.000
_cell.angle_alpha   90.00
_cell.angle_beta   90.00
_cell.angle_gamma   90.00
#
_symmetry.space_group_name_H-M   'P 1'
#
loop_
_entity.id
_entity.type
_entity.pdbx_description
1 polymer ?
#
loop_
_entity_poly.entity_id
_entity_poly.type
_entity_poly.pdbx_seq_one_letter_code
_entity_poly.pdbx_strand_id
1 'polypeptide(L)'
;MALTDNPELMRSLVVERLVGATGDPRRVTEAARACALRALPNVVSAFQEKFPTAVALDLLDIEIVRLAELKPREDSCDALVVVPSEASGDALTMRLDPQGISLLVSALFGGDPDLPVPPIDRPPSAIERDVAALAFEAFAKALNGTGARALGLRLPLQPLLSGGDFRRLVVRDGPGVRIRFSLGGEEGGGVLTAWMPQRLILEMRDTSKPDQRVERAQAADWRHRFSDEVLRSTVRIKATIPLTSMPLGDLAKLSAGQVIEFGEGTQSEARLSVRDKTVFVCDFGKSGNHYTVRIKQPFDARQDAVDGLLSR
;
A
#
# COMPACT_ATOMS: atom_id res chain seq x y z
N MET A 1 -9.67 -13.72 12.42
CA MET A 1 -10.92 -14.49 12.51
C MET A 1 -11.83 -14.14 11.32
N ALA A 2 -11.40 -14.47 10.10
CA ALA A 2 -12.14 -14.21 8.85
C ALA A 2 -11.68 -15.17 7.73
N LEU A 3 -11.45 -16.43 8.07
CA LEU A 3 -10.99 -17.48 7.13
C LEU A 3 -12.11 -18.47 6.76
N THR A 4 -13.32 -18.28 7.28
CA THR A 4 -14.41 -19.28 7.27
C THR A 4 -15.44 -19.12 6.14
N ASP A 5 -15.45 -18.01 5.39
CA ASP A 5 -16.57 -17.73 4.48
C ASP A 5 -16.34 -18.20 3.03
N ASN A 6 -15.20 -18.82 2.71
CA ASN A 6 -14.93 -19.32 1.36
C ASN A 6 -14.52 -20.80 1.34
N PRO A 7 -15.45 -21.72 1.02
CA PRO A 7 -15.20 -23.16 1.01
C PRO A 7 -14.21 -23.60 -0.08
N GLU A 8 -14.05 -22.84 -1.18
CA GLU A 8 -13.05 -23.15 -2.22
C GLU A 8 -11.63 -22.84 -1.74
N LEU A 9 -11.44 -21.69 -1.07
CA LEU A 9 -10.18 -21.34 -0.40
C LEU A 9 -9.82 -22.36 0.70
N MET A 10 -10.81 -22.84 1.46
CA MET A 10 -10.57 -23.89 2.45
C MET A 10 -10.17 -25.22 1.81
N ARG A 11 -10.80 -25.62 0.70
CA ARG A 11 -10.43 -26.85 -0.03
C ARG A 11 -9.02 -26.76 -0.62
N SER A 12 -8.65 -25.64 -1.24
CA SER A 12 -7.30 -25.47 -1.79
C SER A 12 -6.24 -25.52 -0.68
N LEU A 13 -6.49 -24.88 0.46
CA LEU A 13 -5.61 -24.92 1.64
C LEU A 13 -5.47 -26.33 2.25
N VAL A 14 -6.51 -27.17 2.19
CA VAL A 14 -6.47 -28.56 2.69
C VAL A 14 -5.75 -29.48 1.71
N VAL A 15 -5.99 -29.35 0.41
CA VAL A 15 -5.31 -30.14 -0.63
C VAL A 15 -3.81 -29.80 -0.67
N GLU A 16 -3.47 -28.53 -0.57
CA GLU A 16 -2.08 -28.05 -0.46
C GLU A 16 -1.33 -28.69 0.73
N ARG A 17 -2.01 -28.85 1.87
CA ARG A 17 -1.47 -29.52 3.06
C ARG A 17 -1.30 -31.02 2.91
N LEU A 18 -2.22 -31.69 2.20
CA LEU A 18 -2.25 -33.14 2.08
C LEU A 18 -1.34 -33.65 0.95
N VAL A 19 -1.15 -32.87 -0.12
CA VAL A 19 -0.46 -33.32 -1.34
C VAL A 19 0.93 -32.70 -1.48
N GLY A 20 1.23 -31.58 -0.80
CA GLY A 20 2.53 -30.92 -0.86
C GLY A 20 2.87 -30.25 -2.20
N ALA A 21 1.98 -30.35 -3.18
CA ALA A 21 2.05 -29.66 -4.47
C ALA A 21 0.62 -29.37 -4.94
N THR A 22 0.26 -28.09 -5.07
CA THR A 22 -1.09 -27.69 -5.48
C THR A 22 -1.20 -27.55 -7.00
N GLY A 23 -0.09 -27.66 -7.74
CA GLY A 23 -0.05 -27.60 -9.19
C GLY A 23 1.19 -28.24 -9.81
N ASP A 24 1.23 -28.32 -11.14
CA ASP A 24 2.39 -28.81 -11.90
C ASP A 24 3.65 -28.00 -11.53
N PRO A 25 4.71 -28.64 -11.00
CA PRO A 25 5.95 -27.96 -10.60
C PRO A 25 6.53 -27.07 -11.70
N ARG A 26 6.43 -27.47 -12.96
CA ARG A 26 6.92 -26.66 -14.09
C ARG A 26 6.14 -25.35 -14.21
N ARG A 27 4.80 -25.43 -14.12
CA ARG A 27 3.93 -24.25 -14.19
C ARG A 27 4.17 -23.29 -13.03
N VAL A 28 4.42 -23.83 -11.83
CA VAL A 28 4.74 -23.05 -10.63
C VAL A 28 6.06 -22.30 -10.81
N THR A 29 7.13 -22.98 -11.20
CA THR A 29 8.45 -22.37 -11.42
C THR A 29 8.43 -21.35 -12.56
N GLU A 30 7.72 -21.63 -13.67
CA GLU A 30 7.53 -20.67 -14.77
C GLU A 30 6.80 -19.41 -14.33
N ALA A 31 5.72 -19.55 -13.55
CA ALA A 31 4.94 -18.42 -13.07
C ALA A 31 5.75 -17.57 -12.08
N ALA A 32 6.52 -18.21 -11.20
CA ALA A 32 7.45 -17.53 -10.31
C ALA A 32 8.55 -16.78 -11.09
N ARG A 33 9.13 -17.42 -12.12
CA ARG A 33 10.12 -16.79 -13.00
C ARG A 33 9.56 -15.59 -13.73
N ALA A 34 8.37 -15.70 -14.30
CA ALA A 34 7.71 -14.59 -14.96
C ALA A 34 7.41 -13.44 -13.98
N CYS A 35 7.02 -13.75 -12.74
CA CYS A 35 6.82 -12.76 -11.69
C CYS A 35 8.13 -12.03 -11.34
N ALA A 36 9.21 -12.79 -11.09
CA ALA A 36 10.52 -12.24 -10.74
C ALA A 36 11.11 -11.36 -11.86
N LEU A 37 11.12 -11.85 -13.10
CA LEU A 37 11.65 -11.10 -14.25
C LEU A 37 10.85 -9.84 -14.55
N ARG A 38 9.53 -9.85 -14.29
CA ARG A 38 8.70 -8.65 -14.40
C ARG A 38 9.00 -7.64 -13.28
N ALA A 39 9.26 -8.12 -12.06
CA ALA A 39 9.52 -7.26 -10.91
C ALA A 39 10.92 -6.63 -10.98
N LEU A 40 11.93 -7.36 -11.47
CA LEU A 40 13.34 -6.97 -11.40
C LEU A 40 13.64 -5.55 -11.93
N PRO A 41 13.15 -5.11 -13.11
CA PRO A 41 13.39 -3.74 -13.59
C PRO A 41 12.83 -2.66 -12.67
N ASN A 42 11.66 -2.92 -12.06
CA ASN A 42 11.04 -1.99 -11.12
C ASN A 42 11.82 -1.94 -9.80
N VAL A 43 12.39 -3.07 -9.36
CA VAL A 43 13.28 -3.10 -8.19
C VAL A 43 14.55 -2.29 -8.49
N VAL A 44 15.19 -2.51 -9.65
CA VAL A 44 16.39 -1.76 -10.06
C VAL A 44 16.10 -0.25 -10.08
N SER A 45 14.99 0.16 -10.69
CA SER A 45 14.58 1.57 -10.72
C SER A 45 14.34 2.13 -9.32
N ALA A 46 13.68 1.37 -8.44
CA ALA A 46 13.43 1.80 -7.06
C ALA A 46 14.73 1.88 -6.23
N PHE A 47 15.71 1.02 -6.50
CA PHE A 47 17.01 1.07 -5.86
C PHE A 47 17.81 2.29 -6.32
N GLN A 48 17.80 2.60 -7.62
CA GLN A 48 18.44 3.81 -8.16
C GLN A 48 17.85 5.11 -7.58
N GLU A 49 16.56 5.12 -7.24
CA GLU A 49 15.93 6.27 -6.58
C GLU A 49 16.30 6.39 -5.09
N LYS A 50 16.47 5.24 -4.41
CA LYS A 50 16.64 5.18 -2.95
C LYS A 50 18.09 5.18 -2.48
N PHE A 51 19.00 4.64 -3.29
CA PHE A 51 20.41 4.49 -2.96
C PHE A 51 21.26 5.42 -3.83
N PRO A 52 22.24 6.12 -3.26
CA PRO A 52 23.12 7.02 -4.02
C PRO A 52 24.08 6.25 -4.93
N THR A 53 24.47 5.03 -4.55
CA THR A 53 25.32 4.16 -5.36
C THR A 53 24.49 3.07 -6.04
N ALA A 54 24.80 2.74 -7.29
CA ALA A 54 24.10 1.73 -8.06
C ALA A 54 24.41 0.32 -7.53
N VAL A 55 23.43 -0.35 -6.94
CA VAL A 55 23.55 -1.75 -6.49
C VAL A 55 23.13 -2.67 -7.63
N ALA A 56 24.02 -3.56 -8.06
CA ALA A 56 23.69 -4.60 -9.04
C ALA A 56 22.66 -5.58 -8.45
N LEU A 57 21.70 -6.01 -9.28
CA LEU A 57 20.60 -6.88 -8.87
C LEU A 57 20.34 -7.93 -9.94
N ASP A 58 20.51 -9.20 -9.61
CA ASP A 58 20.23 -10.31 -10.52
C ASP A 58 19.38 -11.39 -9.87
N LEU A 59 18.67 -12.15 -10.72
CA LEU A 59 17.94 -13.34 -10.29
C LEU A 59 18.92 -14.52 -10.20
N LEU A 60 19.13 -15.05 -9.00
CA LEU A 60 20.01 -16.20 -8.77
C LEU A 60 19.31 -17.52 -9.12
N ASP A 61 18.24 -17.85 -8.40
CA ASP A 61 17.49 -19.08 -8.63
C ASP A 61 16.02 -18.99 -8.21
N ILE A 62 15.29 -20.04 -8.60
CA ILE A 62 13.89 -20.25 -8.27
C ILE A 62 13.69 -21.73 -7.97
N GLU A 63 13.24 -22.02 -6.75
CA GLU A 63 13.07 -23.40 -6.27
C GLU A 63 11.74 -23.56 -5.53
N ILE A 64 11.15 -24.75 -5.66
CA ILE A 64 9.96 -25.11 -4.89
C ILE A 64 10.42 -25.65 -3.55
N VAL A 65 10.05 -24.96 -2.48
CA VAL A 65 10.44 -25.29 -1.10
C VAL A 65 9.28 -25.04 -0.15
N ARG A 66 9.35 -25.61 1.05
CA ARG A 66 8.39 -25.30 2.12
C ARG A 66 8.82 -24.06 2.89
N LEU A 67 7.86 -23.30 3.41
CA LEU A 67 8.16 -22.11 4.22
C LEU A 67 9.01 -22.44 5.45
N ALA A 68 8.83 -23.61 6.06
CA ALA A 68 9.65 -24.05 7.20
C ALA A 68 11.15 -24.13 6.88
N GLU A 69 11.53 -24.44 5.64
CA GLU A 69 12.93 -24.51 5.21
C GLU A 69 13.59 -23.13 5.09
N LEU A 70 12.78 -22.08 5.04
CA LEU A 70 13.23 -20.69 4.97
C LEU A 70 13.32 -19.99 6.32
N LYS A 71 12.89 -20.67 7.39
CA LYS A 71 12.95 -20.09 8.73
C LYS A 71 14.42 -19.78 9.06
N PRO A 72 14.75 -18.51 9.40
CA PRO A 72 16.10 -18.17 9.84
C PRO A 72 16.45 -18.95 11.11
N ARG A 73 17.74 -19.22 11.29
CA ARG A 73 18.24 -19.80 12.55
C ARG A 73 18.02 -18.76 13.65
N GLU A 74 17.80 -19.22 14.88
CA GLU A 74 17.54 -18.30 16.00
C GLU A 74 18.68 -17.30 16.24
N ASP A 75 19.91 -17.72 15.97
CA ASP A 75 21.11 -16.92 16.16
C ASP A 75 21.58 -16.25 14.85
N SER A 76 20.78 -16.26 13.78
CA SER A 76 21.14 -15.54 12.55
C SER A 76 20.94 -14.03 12.70
N CYS A 77 21.78 -13.27 12.00
CA CYS A 77 21.71 -11.81 11.94
C CYS A 77 20.87 -11.32 10.77
N ASP A 78 19.94 -12.15 10.30
CA ASP A 78 19.07 -11.86 9.16
C ASP A 78 18.02 -10.81 9.55
N ALA A 79 17.47 -10.16 8.54
CA ALA A 79 16.22 -9.42 8.65
C ALA A 79 15.12 -10.15 7.88
N LEU A 80 13.91 -10.21 8.42
CA LEU A 80 12.79 -10.89 7.79
C LEU A 80 11.50 -10.07 7.91
N VAL A 81 10.67 -10.10 6.87
CA VAL A 81 9.31 -9.54 6.90
C VAL A 81 8.32 -10.53 6.31
N VAL A 82 7.15 -10.62 6.94
CA VAL A 82 5.99 -11.36 6.43
C VAL A 82 4.93 -10.36 6.00
N VAL A 83 4.54 -10.42 4.73
CA VAL A 83 3.63 -9.48 4.09
C VAL A 83 2.32 -10.21 3.79
N PRO A 84 1.21 -9.83 4.46
CA PRO A 84 -0.10 -10.39 4.16
C PRO A 84 -0.69 -9.79 2.88
N SER A 85 -1.65 -10.50 2.30
CA SER A 85 -2.60 -10.02 1.29
C SER A 85 -4.03 -10.25 1.75
N GLU A 86 -5.02 -9.86 0.95
CA GLU A 86 -6.41 -10.26 1.19
C GLU A 86 -6.61 -11.78 1.11
N ALA A 87 -5.79 -12.47 0.31
CA ALA A 87 -5.91 -13.90 0.04
C ALA A 87 -5.04 -14.79 0.95
N SER A 88 -4.01 -14.25 1.60
CA SER A 88 -3.15 -14.99 2.54
C SER A 88 -2.56 -14.12 3.64
N GLY A 89 -2.40 -14.67 4.84
CA GLY A 89 -1.69 -14.00 5.94
C GLY A 89 -0.17 -13.91 5.75
N ASP A 90 0.37 -14.73 4.86
CA ASP A 90 1.79 -14.94 4.56
C ASP A 90 2.04 -14.89 3.04
N ALA A 91 1.38 -13.95 2.36
CA ALA A 91 1.35 -13.88 0.91
C ALA A 91 2.73 -13.72 0.27
N LEU A 92 3.61 -12.98 0.94
CA LEU A 92 5.01 -12.82 0.59
C LEU A 92 5.83 -12.81 1.88
N THR A 93 6.83 -13.68 1.99
CA THR A 93 7.85 -13.61 3.04
C THR A 93 9.17 -13.22 2.40
N MET A 94 9.84 -12.21 2.92
CA MET A 94 11.16 -11.81 2.42
C MET A 94 12.18 -11.86 3.54
N ARG A 95 13.39 -12.30 3.20
CA ARG A 95 14.54 -12.35 4.08
C ARG A 95 15.73 -11.70 3.40
N LEU A 96 16.48 -10.92 4.17
CA LEU A 96 17.74 -10.32 3.76
C LEU A 96 18.83 -10.88 4.67
N ASP A 97 19.89 -11.41 4.06
CA ASP A 97 21.03 -11.98 4.79
C ASP A 97 21.96 -10.88 5.35
N PRO A 98 22.85 -11.22 6.30
CA PRO A 98 23.67 -10.22 6.99
C PRO A 98 24.64 -9.51 6.03
N GLN A 99 25.09 -10.22 4.99
CA GLN A 99 25.92 -9.66 3.93
C GLN A 99 25.16 -8.58 3.15
N GLY A 100 23.92 -8.85 2.74
CA GLY A 100 23.07 -7.91 2.04
C GLY A 100 22.73 -6.69 2.90
N ILE A 101 22.47 -6.87 4.20
CA ILE A 101 22.24 -5.72 5.10
C ILE A 101 23.49 -4.82 5.13
N SER A 102 24.68 -5.41 5.33
CA SER A 102 25.94 -4.68 5.39
C SER A 102 26.22 -3.92 4.08
N LEU A 103 25.99 -4.58 2.95
CA LEU A 103 26.16 -4.00 1.62
C LEU A 103 25.21 -2.83 1.37
N LEU A 104 23.93 -2.98 1.69
CA LEU A 104 22.95 -1.91 1.49
C LEU A 104 23.19 -0.71 2.39
N VAL A 105 23.65 -0.95 3.63
CA VAL A 105 24.08 0.12 4.53
C VAL A 105 25.29 0.84 3.93
N SER A 106 26.32 0.11 3.51
CA SER A 106 27.49 0.68 2.84
C SER A 106 27.08 1.53 1.63
N ALA A 107 26.26 0.99 0.73
CA ALA A 107 25.78 1.69 -0.46
C ALA A 107 24.95 2.94 -0.12
N LEU A 108 24.13 2.91 0.94
CA LEU A 108 23.35 4.08 1.37
C LEU A 108 24.25 5.22 1.87
N PHE A 109 25.38 4.91 2.48
CA PHE A 109 26.36 5.88 2.97
C PHE A 109 27.49 6.18 1.96
N GLY A 110 27.31 5.82 0.69
CA GLY A 110 28.23 6.17 -0.40
C GLY A 110 29.41 5.19 -0.59
N GLY A 111 29.33 4.01 0.03
CA GLY A 111 30.26 2.91 -0.23
C GLY A 111 30.06 2.32 -1.64
N ASP A 112 31.13 1.68 -2.11
CA ASP A 112 31.14 0.95 -3.39
C ASP A 112 30.55 -0.46 -3.19
N PRO A 113 29.42 -0.81 -3.85
CA PRO A 113 28.78 -2.11 -3.72
C PRO A 113 29.52 -3.25 -4.42
N ASP A 114 30.56 -2.95 -5.22
CA ASP A 114 31.42 -3.96 -5.82
C ASP A 114 32.60 -4.33 -4.90
N LEU A 115 32.80 -3.61 -3.79
CA LEU A 115 33.78 -3.95 -2.79
C LEU A 115 33.18 -4.86 -1.71
N PRO A 116 33.90 -5.92 -1.29
CA PRO A 116 33.40 -6.83 -0.27
C PRO A 116 33.30 -6.12 1.08
N VAL A 117 32.09 -6.10 1.63
CA VAL A 117 31.80 -5.58 2.98
C VAL A 117 31.69 -6.78 3.94
N PRO A 118 32.28 -6.78 5.15
CA PRO A 118 32.10 -7.89 6.07
C PRO A 118 30.61 -8.03 6.47
N PRO A 119 30.11 -9.27 6.62
CA PRO A 119 28.73 -9.50 7.06
C PRO A 119 28.56 -9.08 8.52
N ILE A 120 27.32 -8.72 8.89
CA ILE A 120 26.98 -8.37 10.28
C ILE A 120 27.03 -9.65 11.13
N ASP A 121 27.72 -9.57 12.26
CA ASP A 121 27.93 -10.67 13.24
C ASP A 121 27.09 -10.51 14.52
N ARG A 122 26.23 -9.48 14.55
CA ARG A 122 25.32 -9.14 15.65
C ARG A 122 23.89 -8.88 15.13
N PRO A 123 22.87 -8.88 16.01
CA PRO A 123 21.54 -8.45 15.61
C PRO A 123 21.56 -7.06 14.93
N PRO A 124 20.80 -6.89 13.83
CA PRO A 124 20.71 -5.62 13.11
C PRO A 124 20.34 -4.43 14.00
N SER A 125 21.07 -3.33 13.86
CA SER A 125 20.82 -2.06 14.53
C SER A 125 19.52 -1.40 14.03
N ALA A 126 19.09 -0.30 14.64
CA ALA A 126 17.92 0.44 14.14
C ALA A 126 18.12 0.91 12.69
N ILE A 127 19.29 1.49 12.40
CA ILE A 127 19.64 1.97 11.05
C ILE A 127 19.65 0.81 10.06
N GLU A 128 20.32 -0.31 10.40
CA GLU A 128 20.36 -1.50 9.54
C GLU A 128 18.97 -2.06 9.24
N ARG A 129 18.06 -2.05 10.23
CA ARG A 129 16.66 -2.47 10.04
C ARG A 129 15.89 -1.50 9.14
N ASP A 130 16.11 -0.20 9.28
CA ASP A 130 15.47 0.80 8.41
C ASP A 130 15.96 0.66 6.96
N VAL A 131 17.25 0.40 6.74
CA VAL A 131 17.80 0.13 5.41
C VAL A 131 17.23 -1.16 4.82
N ALA A 132 17.15 -2.24 5.61
CA ALA A 132 16.51 -3.48 5.18
C ALA A 132 15.03 -3.26 4.83
N ALA A 133 14.32 -2.42 5.59
CA ALA A 133 12.93 -2.07 5.32
C ALA A 133 12.76 -1.34 3.98
N LEU A 134 13.69 -0.44 3.61
CA LEU A 134 13.68 0.23 2.31
C LEU A 134 13.80 -0.76 1.15
N ALA A 135 14.70 -1.73 1.27
CA ALA A 135 14.85 -2.79 0.29
C ALA A 135 13.59 -3.67 0.21
N PHE A 136 13.07 -4.13 1.35
CA PHE A 136 11.83 -4.90 1.37
C PHE A 136 10.66 -4.14 0.76
N GLU A 137 10.52 -2.84 1.02
CA GLU A 137 9.44 -2.03 0.45
C GLU A 137 9.55 -1.96 -1.09
N ALA A 138 10.77 -1.81 -1.62
CA ALA A 138 11.02 -1.81 -3.06
C ALA A 138 10.67 -3.18 -3.70
N PHE A 139 11.13 -4.27 -3.09
CA PHE A 139 10.82 -5.62 -3.57
C PHE A 139 9.33 -5.96 -3.44
N ALA A 140 8.68 -5.62 -2.32
CA ALA A 140 7.27 -5.86 -2.11
C ALA A 140 6.41 -5.11 -3.13
N LYS A 141 6.70 -3.84 -3.39
CA LYS A 141 5.99 -3.04 -4.42
C LYS A 141 6.16 -3.64 -5.81
N ALA A 142 7.38 -4.00 -6.19
CA ALA A 142 7.68 -4.56 -7.49
C ALA A 142 7.04 -5.95 -7.69
N LEU A 143 7.14 -6.82 -6.69
CA LEU A 143 6.53 -8.16 -6.71
C LEU A 143 5.01 -8.10 -6.65
N ASN A 144 4.44 -7.14 -5.91
CA ASN A 144 3.00 -6.91 -5.88
C ASN A 144 2.48 -6.66 -7.30
N GLY A 145 3.20 -5.84 -8.08
CA GLY A 145 2.78 -5.45 -9.43
C GLY A 145 1.49 -4.62 -9.42
N THR A 146 0.88 -4.48 -10.59
CA THR A 146 -0.36 -3.69 -10.80
C THR A 146 -1.39 -4.46 -11.62
N GLY A 147 -2.65 -4.01 -11.56
CA GLY A 147 -3.76 -4.53 -12.36
C GLY A 147 -4.15 -5.98 -12.02
N ALA A 148 -4.63 -6.71 -13.03
CA ALA A 148 -5.22 -8.05 -12.86
C ALA A 148 -4.27 -9.12 -12.30
N ARG A 149 -2.94 -8.90 -12.43
CA ARG A 149 -1.89 -9.80 -11.94
C ARG A 149 -1.27 -9.31 -10.63
N ALA A 150 -1.94 -8.42 -9.91
CA ALA A 150 -1.45 -7.93 -8.63
C ALA A 150 -1.63 -9.00 -7.54
N LEU A 151 -0.64 -9.15 -6.66
CA LEU A 151 -0.72 -10.05 -5.50
C LEU A 151 -1.68 -9.55 -4.40
N GLY A 152 -2.01 -8.25 -4.42
CA GLY A 152 -2.86 -7.61 -3.41
C GLY A 152 -2.18 -7.55 -2.04
N LEU A 153 -0.85 -7.37 -2.01
CA LEU A 153 -0.08 -7.23 -0.79
C LEU A 153 -0.54 -6.00 0.00
N ARG A 154 -0.58 -6.12 1.32
CA ARG A 154 -0.88 -5.00 2.21
C ARG A 154 0.38 -4.20 2.47
N LEU A 155 0.39 -2.96 2.01
CA LEU A 155 1.43 -1.97 2.23
C LEU A 155 0.84 -0.82 3.07
N PRO A 156 1.64 -0.14 3.93
CA PRO A 156 3.07 -0.32 4.15
C PRO A 156 3.41 -1.60 4.91
N LEU A 157 4.67 -2.03 4.82
CA LEU A 157 5.14 -3.26 5.46
C LEU A 157 5.01 -3.21 6.99
N GLN A 158 4.80 -4.40 7.58
CA GLN A 158 4.84 -4.59 9.03
C GLN A 158 6.28 -4.50 9.57
N PRO A 159 6.47 -4.28 10.89
CA PRO A 159 7.81 -4.26 11.48
C PRO A 159 8.61 -5.52 11.16
N LEU A 160 9.88 -5.31 10.83
CA LEU A 160 10.82 -6.38 10.52
C LEU A 160 11.10 -7.22 11.77
N LEU A 161 11.29 -8.51 11.56
CA LEU A 161 11.74 -9.47 12.55
C LEU A 161 13.25 -9.64 12.43
N SER A 162 13.95 -9.67 13.56
CA SER A 162 15.40 -9.90 13.59
C SER A 162 15.86 -10.53 14.90
N GLY A 163 16.93 -11.32 14.87
CA GLY A 163 17.55 -11.93 16.06
C GLY A 163 16.53 -12.65 16.96
N GLY A 164 16.35 -12.16 18.19
CA GLY A 164 15.48 -12.77 19.20
C GLY A 164 14.01 -12.93 18.80
N ASP A 165 13.54 -12.18 17.79
CA ASP A 165 12.18 -12.31 17.25
C ASP A 165 11.93 -13.68 16.60
N PHE A 166 12.98 -14.33 16.06
CA PHE A 166 12.87 -15.60 15.35
C PHE A 166 12.40 -16.76 16.22
N ARG A 167 12.67 -16.69 17.54
CA ARG A 167 12.16 -17.66 18.52
C ARG A 167 10.63 -17.65 18.59
N ARG A 168 10.02 -16.49 18.38
CA ARG A 168 8.55 -16.29 18.45
C ARG A 168 7.89 -16.37 17.07
N LEU A 169 8.67 -16.46 16.00
CA LEU A 169 8.15 -16.57 14.64
C LEU A 169 7.45 -17.91 14.43
N VAL A 170 6.12 -17.85 14.39
CA VAL A 170 5.24 -18.96 14.00
C VAL A 170 4.85 -18.75 12.54
N VAL A 171 5.36 -19.61 11.68
CA VAL A 171 5.01 -19.65 10.26
C VAL A 171 4.04 -20.79 9.99
N ARG A 172 3.04 -20.53 9.16
CA ARG A 172 2.13 -21.57 8.67
C ARG A 172 2.85 -22.33 7.58
N ASP A 173 3.41 -23.48 7.93
CA ASP A 173 4.15 -24.27 6.94
C ASP A 173 3.24 -24.73 5.78
N GLY A 174 3.78 -24.63 4.57
CA GLY A 174 3.10 -24.91 3.31
C GLY A 174 4.09 -24.87 2.14
N PRO A 175 3.75 -25.50 1.01
CA PRO A 175 4.57 -25.48 -0.18
C PRO A 175 4.51 -24.10 -0.84
N GLY A 176 5.66 -23.62 -1.30
CA GLY A 176 5.77 -22.36 -2.00
C GLY A 176 6.93 -22.34 -2.96
N VAL A 177 7.23 -21.16 -3.45
CA VAL A 177 8.39 -20.91 -4.30
C VAL A 177 9.30 -19.93 -3.61
N ARG A 178 10.57 -20.30 -3.53
CA ARG A 178 11.68 -19.43 -3.15
C ARG A 178 12.26 -18.82 -4.42
N ILE A 179 12.49 -17.50 -4.36
CA ILE A 179 13.13 -16.71 -5.40
C ILE A 179 14.29 -15.99 -4.73
N ARG A 180 15.53 -16.21 -5.20
CA ARG A 180 16.71 -15.55 -4.65
C ARG A 180 17.22 -14.49 -5.61
N PHE A 181 17.50 -13.30 -5.08
CA PHE A 181 18.10 -12.19 -5.79
C PHE A 181 19.47 -11.88 -5.19
N SER A 182 20.49 -11.70 -6.02
CA SER A 182 21.77 -11.15 -5.58
C SER A 182 21.67 -9.63 -5.45
N LEU A 183 22.46 -9.08 -4.53
CA LEU A 183 22.63 -7.65 -4.31
C LEU A 183 24.14 -7.36 -4.37
N GLY A 184 24.57 -6.46 -5.25
CA GLY A 184 25.99 -6.12 -5.44
C GLY A 184 26.75 -7.04 -6.39
N GLY A 185 28.06 -6.84 -6.48
CA GLY A 185 28.95 -7.56 -7.39
C GLY A 185 29.12 -9.06 -7.09
N GLU A 186 29.79 -9.77 -8.00
CA GLU A 186 29.98 -11.23 -7.92
C GLU A 186 30.78 -11.68 -6.67
N GLU A 187 31.69 -10.84 -6.17
CA GLU A 187 32.48 -11.09 -4.97
C GLU A 187 31.94 -10.28 -3.78
N GLY A 188 31.35 -10.97 -2.79
CA GLY A 188 30.86 -10.32 -1.57
C GLY A 188 29.45 -9.71 -1.68
N GLY A 189 28.66 -10.10 -2.67
CA GLY A 189 27.25 -9.74 -2.77
C GLY A 189 26.37 -10.36 -1.68
N GLY A 190 25.28 -9.66 -1.35
CA GLY A 190 24.23 -10.15 -0.46
C GLY A 190 23.12 -10.89 -1.18
N VAL A 191 22.23 -11.53 -0.42
CA VAL A 191 21.09 -12.26 -0.98
C VAL A 191 19.78 -11.83 -0.34
N LEU A 192 18.85 -11.37 -1.18
CA LEU A 192 17.45 -11.24 -0.80
C LEU A 192 16.67 -12.48 -1.25
N THR A 193 16.01 -13.13 -0.31
CA THR A 193 15.19 -14.32 -0.54
C THR A 193 13.72 -13.95 -0.39
N ALA A 194 12.94 -14.09 -1.45
CA ALA A 194 11.49 -13.95 -1.44
C ALA A 194 10.83 -15.34 -1.48
N TRP A 195 9.75 -15.51 -0.74
CA TRP A 195 8.92 -16.72 -0.76
C TRP A 195 7.46 -16.40 -0.87
N MET A 196 6.75 -17.17 -1.68
CA MET A 196 5.31 -17.04 -1.87
C MET A 196 4.65 -18.42 -1.93
N PRO A 197 3.44 -18.59 -1.36
CA PRO A 197 2.66 -19.83 -1.49
C PRO A 197 2.39 -20.17 -2.97
N GLN A 198 2.42 -21.46 -3.32
CA GLN A 198 2.19 -21.91 -4.70
C GLN A 198 0.84 -21.45 -5.24
N ARG A 199 -0.21 -21.51 -4.41
CA ARG A 199 -1.57 -21.10 -4.77
C ARG A 199 -1.64 -19.66 -5.26
N LEU A 200 -0.92 -18.74 -4.62
CA LEU A 200 -0.93 -17.33 -5.00
C LEU A 200 -0.22 -17.11 -6.33
N ILE A 201 0.88 -17.82 -6.56
CA ILE A 201 1.61 -17.76 -7.83
C ILE A 201 0.77 -18.32 -8.99
N LEU A 202 0.01 -19.39 -8.76
CA LEU A 202 -0.83 -20.00 -9.77
C LEU A 202 -2.08 -19.16 -10.09
N GLU A 203 -2.69 -18.52 -9.08
CA GLU A 203 -3.83 -17.61 -9.25
C GLU A 203 -3.50 -16.41 -10.16
N MET A 204 -2.26 -15.92 -10.16
CA MET A 204 -1.82 -14.82 -11.04
C MET A 204 -1.88 -15.17 -12.55
N ARG A 205 -1.83 -16.46 -12.91
CA ARG A 205 -1.79 -16.91 -14.31
C ARG A 205 -3.16 -17.32 -14.85
N ASP A 206 -4.14 -17.55 -13.98
CA ASP A 206 -5.48 -18.00 -14.38
C ASP A 206 -6.35 -16.81 -14.83
N THR A 207 -5.96 -16.18 -15.94
CA THR A 207 -6.73 -15.14 -16.65
C THR A 207 -7.86 -15.73 -17.51
N SER A 208 -8.21 -17.00 -17.29
CA SER A 208 -9.22 -17.75 -18.04
C SER A 208 -10.64 -17.54 -17.52
N LYS A 209 -10.81 -16.90 -16.35
CA LYS A 209 -12.12 -16.66 -15.74
C LYS A 209 -12.59 -15.23 -16.08
N PRO A 210 -13.79 -15.06 -16.68
CA PRO A 210 -14.37 -13.74 -16.92
C PRO A 210 -14.53 -12.97 -15.61
N ASP A 211 -14.23 -11.69 -15.69
CA ASP A 211 -13.80 -10.82 -14.60
C ASP A 211 -14.89 -10.32 -13.65
N GLN A 212 -14.77 -10.69 -12.38
CA GLN A 212 -15.21 -9.86 -11.25
C GLN A 212 -14.05 -9.10 -10.60
N ARG A 213 -12.80 -9.46 -10.94
CA ARG A 213 -11.59 -8.86 -10.36
C ARG A 213 -11.09 -7.67 -11.17
N VAL A 214 -11.21 -7.67 -12.51
CA VAL A 214 -10.89 -6.48 -13.33
C VAL A 214 -11.85 -5.33 -13.09
N GLU A 215 -13.15 -5.53 -12.86
CA GLU A 215 -14.05 -4.42 -12.49
C GLU A 215 -13.64 -3.79 -11.15
N ARG A 216 -13.29 -4.61 -10.15
CA ARG A 216 -12.82 -4.12 -8.84
C ARG A 216 -11.43 -3.49 -8.92
N ALA A 217 -10.51 -4.05 -9.69
CA ALA A 217 -9.16 -3.53 -9.87
C ALA A 217 -9.15 -2.25 -10.71
N GLN A 218 -9.96 -2.14 -11.76
CA GLN A 218 -10.14 -0.90 -12.53
C GLN A 218 -10.81 0.18 -11.67
N ALA A 219 -11.79 -0.18 -10.84
CA ALA A 219 -12.40 0.77 -9.91
C ALA A 219 -11.43 1.20 -8.78
N ALA A 220 -10.53 0.32 -8.34
CA ALA A 220 -9.51 0.60 -7.34
C ALA A 220 -8.34 1.43 -7.90
N ASP A 221 -7.83 1.09 -9.08
CA ASP A 221 -6.79 1.84 -9.80
C ASP A 221 -7.28 3.24 -10.20
N TRP A 222 -8.54 3.35 -10.64
CA TRP A 222 -9.17 4.65 -10.91
C TRP A 222 -9.29 5.48 -9.63
N ARG A 223 -9.74 4.88 -8.52
CA ARG A 223 -9.81 5.57 -7.21
C ARG A 223 -8.44 5.98 -6.69
N HIS A 224 -7.43 5.13 -6.78
CA HIS A 224 -6.07 5.42 -6.30
C HIS A 224 -5.44 6.57 -7.09
N ARG A 225 -5.50 6.52 -8.42
CA ARG A 225 -5.01 7.61 -9.28
C ARG A 225 -5.78 8.90 -9.07
N PHE A 226 -7.10 8.82 -8.87
CA PHE A 226 -7.93 10.00 -8.61
C PHE A 226 -7.63 10.61 -7.24
N SER A 227 -7.43 9.80 -6.20
CA SER A 227 -7.06 10.28 -4.87
C SER A 227 -5.69 10.96 -4.85
N ASP A 228 -4.68 10.40 -5.53
CA ASP A 228 -3.34 11.01 -5.62
C ASP A 228 -3.34 12.34 -6.39
N GLU A 229 -4.11 12.44 -7.47
CA GLU A 229 -4.24 13.68 -8.26
C GLU A 229 -5.03 14.76 -7.51
N VAL A 230 -6.06 14.36 -6.75
CA VAL A 230 -6.90 15.27 -5.94
C VAL A 230 -6.14 15.80 -4.71
N LEU A 231 -5.21 15.02 -4.15
CA LEU A 231 -4.35 15.44 -3.02
C LEU A 231 -3.30 16.50 -3.39
N ARG A 232 -2.95 16.64 -4.68
CA ARG A 232 -1.99 17.64 -5.19
C ARG A 232 -2.62 18.97 -5.59
N SER A 233 -3.94 19.09 -5.55
CA SER A 233 -4.66 20.30 -5.97
C SER A 233 -4.99 21.21 -4.78
N THR A 234 -4.38 22.39 -4.73
CA THR A 234 -4.76 23.45 -3.78
C THR A 234 -6.12 24.03 -4.15
N VAL A 235 -7.20 23.49 -3.58
CA VAL A 235 -8.56 23.97 -3.82
C VAL A 235 -8.93 25.05 -2.79
N ARG A 236 -9.19 26.27 -3.27
CA ARG A 236 -9.78 27.33 -2.42
C ARG A 236 -11.26 27.04 -2.23
N ILE A 237 -11.64 26.83 -0.98
CA ILE A 237 -13.02 26.57 -0.56
C ILE A 237 -13.59 27.86 0.07
N LYS A 238 -14.81 28.24 -0.32
CA LYS A 238 -15.54 29.38 0.26
C LYS A 238 -16.79 28.84 0.96
N ALA A 239 -17.04 29.27 2.20
CA ALA A 239 -18.30 28.99 2.89
C ALA A 239 -19.14 30.28 2.92
N THR A 240 -20.35 30.25 2.36
CA THR A 240 -21.25 31.40 2.32
C THR A 240 -22.49 31.11 3.16
N ILE A 241 -22.85 32.03 4.06
CA ILE A 241 -24.05 31.93 4.88
C ILE A 241 -25.13 32.81 4.24
N PRO A 242 -26.28 32.25 3.82
CA PRO A 242 -27.38 33.06 3.31
C PRO A 242 -28.00 33.84 4.46
N LEU A 243 -28.03 35.17 4.33
CA LEU A 243 -28.75 36.05 5.25
C LEU A 243 -30.21 36.19 4.79
N THR A 244 -31.07 36.56 5.73
CA THR A 244 -32.49 36.85 5.47
C THR A 244 -32.64 37.90 4.37
N SER A 245 -33.63 37.73 3.50
CA SER A 245 -33.98 38.70 2.45
C SER A 245 -34.39 40.03 3.07
N MET A 246 -33.84 41.14 2.58
CA MET A 246 -34.11 42.50 3.06
C MET A 246 -34.49 43.39 1.87
N PRO A 247 -35.50 44.28 2.00
CA PRO A 247 -35.83 45.22 0.93
C PRO A 247 -34.66 46.17 0.65
N LEU A 248 -34.48 46.55 -0.62
CA LEU A 248 -33.38 47.41 -1.08
C LEU A 248 -33.30 48.76 -0.32
N GLY A 249 -34.44 49.27 0.13
CA GLY A 249 -34.52 50.51 0.93
C GLY A 249 -33.88 50.40 2.31
N ASP A 250 -33.78 49.19 2.87
CA ASP A 250 -33.15 48.96 4.17
C ASP A 250 -31.68 48.57 4.02
N LEU A 251 -31.29 47.90 2.93
CA LEU A 251 -29.88 47.72 2.53
C LEU A 251 -29.17 49.07 2.37
N ALA A 252 -29.84 50.07 1.78
CA ALA A 252 -29.27 51.39 1.56
C ALA A 252 -29.03 52.20 2.85
N LYS A 253 -29.61 51.78 3.98
CA LYS A 253 -29.46 52.44 5.29
C LYS A 253 -28.37 51.79 6.15
N LEU A 254 -27.71 50.74 5.67
CA LEU A 254 -26.66 50.07 6.42
C LEU A 254 -25.43 50.97 6.59
N SER A 255 -24.89 50.98 7.81
CA SER A 255 -23.69 51.75 8.15
C SER A 255 -22.56 50.84 8.65
N ALA A 256 -21.31 51.27 8.45
CA ALA A 256 -20.14 50.48 8.88
C ALA A 256 -20.16 50.29 10.41
N GLY A 257 -20.02 49.04 10.86
CA GLY A 257 -20.08 48.67 12.28
C GLY A 257 -21.46 48.19 12.75
N GLN A 258 -22.48 48.24 11.89
CA GLN A 258 -23.80 47.70 12.19
C GLN A 258 -23.76 46.16 12.26
N VAL A 259 -24.34 45.61 13.33
CA VAL A 259 -24.48 44.16 13.53
C VAL A 259 -25.73 43.69 12.80
N ILE A 260 -25.57 42.70 11.92
CA ILE A 260 -26.69 42.04 11.22
C ILE A 260 -26.93 40.71 11.91
N GLU A 261 -28.06 40.59 12.59
CA GLU A 261 -28.44 39.37 13.29
C GLU A 261 -28.94 38.30 12.30
N PHE A 262 -28.66 37.03 12.60
CA PHE A 262 -29.19 35.90 11.83
C PHE A 262 -30.68 35.72 12.18
N GLY A 263 -31.54 35.51 11.17
CA GLY A 263 -32.99 35.41 11.39
C GLY A 263 -33.41 34.15 12.16
N GLU A 264 -34.41 34.28 13.03
CA GLU A 264 -35.03 33.17 13.77
C GLU A 264 -35.74 32.21 12.79
N GLY A 265 -35.05 31.14 12.40
CA GLY A 265 -35.54 30.15 11.43
C GLY A 265 -34.50 29.69 10.41
N THR A 266 -33.38 30.43 10.27
CA THR A 266 -32.21 29.93 9.55
C THR A 266 -31.41 29.01 10.49
N GLN A 267 -31.83 27.75 10.60
CA GLN A 267 -30.89 26.73 11.03
C GLN A 267 -29.65 26.86 10.15
N SER A 268 -28.50 26.94 10.79
CA SER A 268 -27.21 27.44 10.32
C SER A 268 -26.63 26.71 9.10
N GLU A 269 -27.33 26.74 7.96
CA GLU A 269 -26.93 26.09 6.72
C GLU A 269 -25.98 26.98 5.92
N ALA A 270 -24.68 26.74 6.08
CA ALA A 270 -23.64 27.30 5.25
C ALA A 270 -23.51 26.52 3.94
N ARG A 271 -23.42 27.23 2.82
CA ARG A 271 -23.18 26.64 1.49
C ARG A 271 -21.67 26.59 1.25
N LEU A 272 -21.13 25.39 1.01
CA LEU A 272 -19.71 25.19 0.71
C LEU A 272 -19.51 25.18 -0.80
N SER A 273 -18.74 26.15 -1.29
CA SER A 273 -18.52 26.37 -2.71
C SER A 273 -17.05 26.20 -3.09
N VAL A 274 -16.85 25.58 -4.25
CA VAL A 274 -15.54 25.39 -4.89
C VAL A 274 -15.62 26.00 -6.28
N ARG A 275 -14.71 26.95 -6.61
CA ARG A 275 -14.71 27.68 -7.89
C ARG A 275 -16.12 28.22 -8.25
N ASP A 276 -16.76 28.83 -7.26
CA ASP A 276 -18.08 29.47 -7.36
C ASP A 276 -19.25 28.51 -7.71
N LYS A 277 -19.07 27.20 -7.54
CA LYS A 277 -20.14 26.20 -7.55
C LYS A 277 -20.36 25.64 -6.15
N THR A 278 -21.60 25.67 -5.68
CA THR A 278 -21.98 25.05 -4.39
C THR A 278 -21.94 23.53 -4.54
N VAL A 279 -21.18 22.87 -3.66
CA VAL A 279 -20.97 21.41 -3.70
C VAL A 279 -21.62 20.73 -2.49
N PHE A 280 -21.68 21.41 -1.34
CA PHE A 280 -22.25 20.84 -0.12
C PHE A 280 -23.08 21.87 0.66
N VAL A 281 -24.09 21.34 1.37
CA VAL A 281 -24.80 22.06 2.44
C VAL A 281 -24.18 21.62 3.76
N CYS A 282 -23.81 22.60 4.59
CA CYS A 282 -23.05 22.39 5.82
C CYS A 282 -23.72 23.07 7.00
N ASP A 283 -23.57 22.50 8.20
CA ASP A 283 -23.84 23.23 9.43
C ASP A 283 -22.66 24.12 9.81
N PHE A 284 -22.96 25.36 10.18
CA PHE A 284 -21.98 26.28 10.73
C PHE A 284 -21.89 26.15 12.26
N GLY A 285 -20.67 26.05 12.77
CA GLY A 285 -20.38 25.96 14.19
C GLY A 285 -19.08 26.68 14.57
N LYS A 286 -18.78 26.71 15.86
CA LYS A 286 -17.56 27.31 16.40
C LYS A 286 -16.85 26.29 17.29
N SER A 287 -15.56 26.05 17.01
CA SER A 287 -14.69 25.20 17.84
C SER A 287 -13.54 26.06 18.38
N GLY A 288 -13.61 26.40 19.67
CA GLY A 288 -12.68 27.34 20.29
C GLY A 288 -12.74 28.72 19.62
N ASN A 289 -11.62 29.17 19.04
CA ASN A 289 -11.52 30.43 18.29
C ASN A 289 -11.68 30.29 16.77
N HIS A 290 -11.95 29.07 16.27
CA HIS A 290 -12.08 28.81 14.85
C HIS A 290 -13.53 28.55 14.46
N TYR A 291 -13.94 29.12 13.34
CA TYR A 291 -15.21 28.78 12.71
C TYR A 291 -15.07 27.45 11.96
N THR A 292 -16.00 26.53 12.21
CA THR A 292 -15.98 25.18 11.66
C THR A 292 -17.26 24.92 10.90
N VAL A 293 -17.16 24.25 9.75
CA VAL A 293 -18.32 23.81 8.97
C VAL A 293 -18.37 22.28 8.95
N ARG A 294 -19.55 21.71 9.21
CA ARG A 294 -19.80 20.26 9.19
C ARG A 294 -20.67 19.92 8.00
N ILE A 295 -20.18 19.07 7.09
CA ILE A 295 -20.93 18.66 5.90
C ILE A 295 -22.16 17.84 6.31
N LYS A 296 -23.35 18.27 5.90
CA LYS A 296 -24.60 17.52 6.09
C LYS A 296 -24.88 16.63 4.89
N GLN A 297 -24.93 17.24 3.70
CA GLN A 297 -25.33 16.56 2.48
C GLN A 297 -24.72 17.22 1.23
N PRO A 298 -24.53 16.45 0.13
CA PRO A 298 -24.19 17.01 -1.16
C PRO A 298 -25.30 17.97 -1.64
N PHE A 299 -24.89 19.09 -2.24
CA PHE A 299 -25.82 20.08 -2.79
C PHE A 299 -26.43 19.56 -4.11
N ASP A 300 -27.74 19.35 -4.13
CA ASP A 300 -28.47 18.99 -5.34
C ASP A 300 -29.09 20.25 -5.98
N ALA A 301 -28.51 20.67 -7.10
CA ALA A 301 -28.98 21.84 -7.85
C ALA A 301 -30.40 21.68 -8.40
N ARG A 302 -30.89 20.44 -8.55
CA ARG A 302 -32.26 20.16 -9.02
C ARG A 302 -33.28 20.38 -7.91
N GLN A 303 -32.94 20.10 -6.65
CA GLN A 303 -33.82 20.34 -5.51
C GLN A 303 -33.87 21.83 -5.12
N ASP A 304 -32.74 22.55 -5.09
CA ASP A 304 -32.71 24.00 -4.76
C ASP A 304 -33.49 24.85 -5.78
N ALA A 305 -33.48 24.46 -7.07
CA ALA A 305 -34.27 25.11 -8.11
C ALA A 305 -35.78 24.89 -7.94
N VAL A 306 -36.19 23.74 -7.41
CA VAL A 306 -37.59 23.40 -7.16
C VAL A 306 -38.09 24.07 -5.89
N ASP A 307 -37.27 24.10 -4.82
CA ASP A 307 -37.59 24.84 -3.59
C ASP A 307 -37.68 26.35 -3.84
N GLY A 308 -36.79 26.93 -4.65
CA GLY A 308 -36.87 28.35 -5.02
C GLY A 308 -38.08 28.73 -5.88
N LEU A 309 -38.73 27.76 -6.53
CA LEU A 309 -39.99 27.95 -7.25
C LEU A 309 -41.23 27.76 -6.35
N LEU A 310 -41.10 26.98 -5.27
CA LEU A 310 -42.17 26.72 -4.30
C LEU A 310 -42.21 27.73 -3.16
N SER A 311 -41.10 28.45 -2.90
CA SER A 311 -40.97 29.45 -1.84
C SER A 311 -41.32 30.89 -2.29
N ARG A 312 -42.10 31.05 -3.37
CA ARG A 312 -42.50 32.36 -3.90
C ARG A 312 -44.01 32.58 -3.77
#